data_AF-A0A4Q3E018-F1
#
_entry.id   AF-A0A4Q3E018-F1
#
_cell.length_a   1.000
_cell.length_b   1.000
_cell.length_c   1.000
_cell.angle_alpha   90.00
_cell.angle_beta   90.00
_cell.angle_gamma   90.00
#
_symmetry.space_group_name_H-M   'P 1'
#
loop_
_entity.id
_entity.type
_entity.pdbx_description
1 polymer ?
#
loop_
_entity_poly.entity_id
_entity_poly.type
_entity_poly.pdbx_seq_one_letter_code
_entity_poly.pdbx_strand_id
1 'polypeptide(L)'
;VTPTSSVAFKAAEKAIEEAFGKKPIPTRGGGSIPIVALFEQELGIKTVLMGFGLDSDALHSPNEKYDVFNYYKGIETIPLFYKYFDQLSAEN
;
A
#
# COMPACT_ATOMS: atom_id res chain seq x y z
N VAL A 1 -12.26 6.53 -2.96
CA VAL A 1 -11.29 6.42 -1.83
C VAL A 1 -11.64 5.18 -1.01
N THR A 2 -10.66 4.33 -0.74
CA THR A 2 -10.86 3.07 -0.01
C THR A 2 -11.05 3.31 1.48
N PRO A 3 -12.13 2.80 2.11
CA PRO A 3 -12.35 2.94 3.55
C PRO A 3 -11.24 2.25 4.35
N THR A 4 -10.75 2.91 5.40
CA THR A 4 -9.75 2.34 6.32
C THR A 4 -10.30 1.16 7.12
N SER A 5 -11.63 1.06 7.23
CA SER A 5 -12.32 -0.07 7.85
C SER A 5 -12.37 -1.34 6.98
N SER A 6 -12.06 -1.23 5.68
CA SER A 6 -12.12 -2.37 4.75
C SER A 6 -11.09 -3.45 5.07
N VAL A 7 -11.40 -4.70 4.73
CA VAL A 7 -10.52 -5.85 4.92
C VAL A 7 -9.16 -5.65 4.27
N ALA A 8 -9.16 -5.22 3.00
CA ALA A 8 -7.92 -4.95 2.26
C ALA A 8 -7.06 -3.88 2.94
N PHE A 9 -7.67 -2.82 3.47
CA PHE A 9 -6.92 -1.76 4.15
C PHE A 9 -6.32 -2.25 5.47
N LYS A 10 -7.09 -3.02 6.27
CA LYS A 10 -6.59 -3.63 7.51
C LYS A 10 -5.49 -4.65 7.26
N ALA A 11 -5.58 -5.42 6.18
CA ALA A 11 -4.53 -6.35 5.76
C ALA A 11 -3.23 -5.61 5.41
N ALA A 12 -3.33 -4.51 4.65
CA ALA A 12 -2.19 -3.66 4.35
C ALA A 12 -1.58 -3.01 5.60
N GLU A 13 -2.41 -2.53 6.54
CA GLU A 13 -1.95 -1.99 7.83
C GLU A 13 -1.12 -3.02 8.60
N LYS A 14 -1.64 -4.25 8.77
CA LYS A 14 -0.95 -5.35 9.46
C LYS A 14 0.35 -5.76 8.76
N ALA A 15 0.33 -5.86 7.43
CA ALA A 15 1.49 -6.25 6.65
C ALA A 15 2.63 -5.24 6.77
N ILE A 16 2.33 -3.93 6.66
CA ILE A 16 3.32 -2.87 6.83
C ILE A 16 3.81 -2.81 8.28
N GLU A 17 2.92 -2.98 9.26
CA GLU A 17 3.32 -2.98 10.68
C GLU A 17 4.27 -4.13 11.01
N GLU A 18 4.02 -5.34 10.51
CA GLU A 18 4.92 -6.48 10.70
C GLU A 18 6.26 -6.27 9.99
N ALA A 19 6.25 -5.83 8.72
CA ALA A 19 7.48 -5.64 7.97
C ALA A 19 8.34 -4.49 8.54
N PHE A 20 7.74 -3.35 8.89
CA PHE A 20 8.48 -2.15 9.32
C PHE A 20 8.58 -2.00 10.85
N GLY A 21 7.90 -2.84 11.63
CA GLY A 21 7.90 -2.81 13.09
C GLY A 21 7.14 -1.62 13.70
N LYS A 22 6.33 -0.91 12.91
CA LYS A 22 5.57 0.26 13.36
C LYS A 22 4.27 0.40 12.58
N LYS A 23 3.18 0.70 13.31
CA LYS A 23 1.88 0.95 12.71
C LYS A 23 1.96 2.09 11.67
N PRO A 24 1.54 1.86 10.41
CA PRO A 24 1.52 2.89 9.38
C PRO A 24 0.44 3.93 9.63
N ILE A 25 0.63 5.12 9.07
CA ILE A 25 -0.37 6.20 9.08
C ILE A 25 -1.05 6.25 7.71
N PRO A 26 -2.39 6.20 7.64
CA PRO A 26 -3.12 6.44 6.39
C PRO A 26 -2.82 7.84 5.84
N THR A 27 -2.44 7.94 4.57
CA THR A 27 -2.15 9.22 3.91
C THR A 27 -2.96 9.40 2.64
N ARG A 28 -2.99 10.65 2.17
CA ARG A 28 -3.40 11.01 0.81
C ARG A 28 -2.19 11.65 0.12
N GLY A 29 -1.96 11.30 -1.13
CA GLY A 29 -0.91 11.91 -1.95
C GLY A 29 -1.49 12.98 -2.89
N GLY A 30 -0.65 13.95 -3.27
CA GLY A 30 -0.99 14.92 -4.33
C GLY A 30 -0.77 14.38 -5.77
N GLY A 31 -0.05 13.27 -5.90
CA GLY A 31 0.16 12.58 -7.18
C GLY A 31 -1.13 11.98 -7.74
N SER A 32 -1.15 11.75 -9.05
CA SER A 32 -2.32 11.21 -9.76
C SER A 32 -2.03 9.84 -10.37
N ILE A 33 -2.91 8.88 -10.11
CA ILE A 33 -2.90 7.54 -10.73
C ILE A 33 -4.31 7.32 -11.34
N PRO A 34 -4.56 7.79 -12.58
CA PRO A 34 -5.92 7.85 -13.15
C PRO A 34 -6.64 6.51 -13.24
N ILE A 35 -5.90 5.41 -13.42
CA ILE A 35 -6.47 4.07 -13.55
C ILE A 35 -7.25 3.61 -12.31
N VAL A 36 -6.95 4.16 -11.12
CA VAL A 36 -7.67 3.83 -9.88
C VAL A 36 -9.15 4.20 -9.98
N ALA A 37 -9.47 5.37 -10.54
CA ALA A 37 -10.85 5.79 -10.73
C ALA A 37 -11.56 4.92 -11.77
N LEU A 38 -10.85 4.53 -12.83
CA LEU A 38 -11.38 3.66 -13.86
C LEU A 38 -11.69 2.26 -13.33
N PHE A 39 -10.80 1.65 -12.53
CA PHE A 39 -11.09 0.35 -11.92
C PHE A 39 -12.30 0.39 -11.00
N GLU A 40 -12.47 1.47 -10.23
CA GLU A 40 -13.66 1.62 -9.38
C GLU A 40 -14.94 1.75 -10.22
N GLN A 41 -14.91 2.49 -11.33
CA GLN A 41 -16.04 2.65 -12.24
C GLN A 41 -16.41 1.34 -12.96
N GLU A 42 -15.43 0.66 -13.53
CA GLU A 42 -15.67 -0.49 -14.42
C GLU A 42 -15.87 -1.81 -13.65
N LEU A 43 -15.14 -2.00 -12.55
CA LEU A 43 -15.16 -3.26 -11.79
C LEU A 43 -15.95 -3.16 -10.49
N GLY A 44 -16.33 -1.95 -10.05
CA GLY A 44 -17.03 -1.74 -8.78
C GLY A 44 -16.20 -2.04 -7.54
N ILE A 45 -14.88 -2.20 -7.68
CA ILE A 45 -13.96 -2.55 -6.59
C ILE A 45 -13.21 -1.33 -6.04
N LYS A 46 -12.86 -1.37 -4.76
CA LYS A 46 -11.99 -0.37 -4.12
C LYS A 46 -10.51 -0.78 -4.28
N THR A 47 -9.61 0.20 -4.40
CA THR A 47 -8.17 -0.03 -4.58
C THR A 47 -7.37 0.42 -3.35
N VAL A 48 -6.54 -0.45 -2.80
CA VAL A 48 -5.54 -0.06 -1.80
C VAL A 48 -4.24 0.25 -2.52
N LEU A 49 -3.68 1.44 -2.27
CA LEU A 49 -2.36 1.82 -2.76
C LEU A 49 -1.35 1.61 -1.63
N MET A 50 -0.34 0.79 -1.88
CA MET A 50 0.77 0.57 -0.95
C MET A 50 2.04 1.15 -1.57
N GLY A 51 2.54 2.22 -0.97
CA GLY A 51 3.80 2.85 -1.37
C GLY A 51 4.90 2.52 -0.37
N PHE A 52 6.10 2.26 -0.89
CA PHE A 52 7.28 1.94 -0.09
C PHE A 52 8.40 2.97 -0.25
N GLY A 53 8.26 3.93 -1.17
CA GLY A 53 9.22 5.01 -1.36
C GLY A 53 9.11 6.10 -0.29
N LEU A 54 10.11 6.96 -0.24
CA LEU A 54 10.17 8.15 0.61
C LEU A 54 10.03 9.43 -0.24
N ASP A 55 9.61 10.53 0.37
CA ASP A 55 9.58 11.83 -0.32
C ASP A 55 10.97 12.26 -0.83
N SER A 56 12.04 11.76 -0.19
CA SER A 56 13.43 12.00 -0.57
C SER A 56 13.90 11.16 -1.77
N ASP A 57 13.07 10.28 -2.31
CA ASP A 57 13.36 9.50 -3.52
C ASP A 57 13.33 10.38 -4.77
N ALA A 58 12.75 11.58 -4.68
CA ALA A 58 12.80 12.61 -5.73
C ALA A 58 12.28 12.11 -7.09
N LEU A 59 11.15 11.41 -7.08
CA LEU A 59 10.50 10.90 -8.30
C LEU A 59 10.37 12.01 -9.35
N HIS A 60 10.79 11.73 -10.59
CA HIS A 60 10.83 12.66 -11.72
C HIS A 60 11.81 13.84 -11.57
N SER A 61 12.78 13.75 -10.66
CA SER A 61 13.81 14.78 -10.43
C SER A 61 15.23 14.21 -10.55
N PRO A 62 16.27 15.05 -10.68
CA PRO A 62 17.66 14.57 -10.67
C PRO A 62 18.00 13.82 -9.39
N ASN A 63 18.87 12.81 -9.51
CA ASN A 63 19.25 11.90 -8.43
C ASN A 63 18.06 11.13 -7.82
N GLU A 64 17.04 10.84 -8.64
CA GLU A 64 16.00 9.88 -8.28
C GLU A 64 16.66 8.58 -7.80
N LYS A 65 16.24 8.13 -6.62
CA LYS A 65 16.81 6.95 -5.98
C LYS A 65 15.72 6.14 -5.31
N TYR A 66 16.10 4.95 -4.87
CA TYR A 66 15.23 4.11 -4.08
C TYR A 66 16.07 3.37 -3.04
N ASP A 67 15.73 3.53 -1.76
CA ASP A 67 16.51 2.93 -0.68
C ASP A 67 16.41 1.40 -0.70
N VAL A 68 17.57 0.73 -0.65
CA VAL A 68 17.66 -0.74 -0.66
C VAL A 68 16.93 -1.36 0.54
N PHE A 69 16.92 -0.67 1.67
CA PHE A 69 16.11 -1.06 2.84
C PHE A 69 14.61 -1.12 2.48
N ASN A 70 14.08 -0.07 1.86
CA ASN A 70 12.68 0.02 1.44
C ASN A 70 12.35 -1.00 0.35
N TYR A 71 13.31 -1.33 -0.53
CA TYR A 71 13.17 -2.41 -1.51
C TYR A 71 12.93 -3.77 -0.86
N TYR A 72 13.79 -4.16 0.08
CA TYR A 72 13.60 -5.42 0.79
C TYR A 72 12.34 -5.42 1.66
N LYS A 73 12.01 -4.29 2.28
CA LYS A 73 10.77 -4.18 3.06
C LYS A 73 9.51 -4.22 2.20
N GLY A 74 9.55 -3.70 0.98
CA GLY A 74 8.49 -3.87 0.00
C GLY A 74 8.30 -5.34 -0.35
N ILE A 75 9.39 -6.05 -0.67
CA ILE A 75 9.36 -7.50 -0.96
C ILE A 75 8.78 -8.29 0.21
N GLU A 76 9.17 -7.97 1.44
CA GLU A 76 8.66 -8.62 2.66
C GLU A 76 7.16 -8.32 2.89
N THR A 77 6.72 -7.09 2.61
CA THR A 77 5.35 -6.65 2.88
C THR A 77 4.32 -7.29 1.95
N ILE A 78 4.64 -7.49 0.67
CA ILE A 78 3.69 -8.04 -0.32
C ILE A 78 3.13 -9.43 0.06
N PRO A 79 3.93 -10.45 0.39
CA PRO A 79 3.39 -11.74 0.82
C PRO A 79 2.65 -11.64 2.16
N LEU A 80 3.08 -10.77 3.07
CA LEU A 80 2.36 -10.50 4.33
C LEU A 80 0.97 -9.92 4.06
N PHE A 81 0.84 -9.02 3.08
CA PHE A 81 -0.46 -8.50 2.67
C PHE A 81 -1.41 -9.62 2.26
N TYR A 82 -0.97 -10.53 1.39
CA TYR A 82 -1.82 -11.65 0.96
C TYR A 82 -2.15 -12.62 2.10
N LYS A 83 -1.19 -12.92 2.98
CA LYS A 83 -1.41 -13.72 4.20
C LYS A 83 -2.51 -13.09 5.07
N TYR A 84 -2.42 -11.79 5.35
CA TYR A 84 -3.42 -11.12 6.19
C TYR A 84 -4.74 -10.89 5.49
N PHE A 85 -4.72 -10.68 4.17
CA PHE A 85 -5.93 -10.53 3.39
C PHE A 85 -6.74 -11.82 3.38
N ASP A 86 -6.09 -12.97 3.18
CA ASP A 86 -6.71 -14.30 3.26
C ASP A 86 -7.32 -14.55 4.65
N GLN A 87 -6.54 -14.37 5.71
CA GLN A 87 -6.99 -14.55 7.10
C GLN A 87 -8.20 -13.69 7.44
N LEU A 88 -8.13 -12.39 7.16
CA LEU A 88 -9.22 -11.45 7.49
C LEU A 88 -10.44 -11.61 6.56
N SER A 89 -10.26 -12.15 5.36
CA SER A 89 -11.39 -12.42 4.46
C SER A 89 -12.16 -13.66 4.90
N ALA A 90 -11.49 -14.66 5.48
CA ALA A 90 -12.12 -15.86 6.03
C ALA A 90 -12.92 -15.61 7.32
N GLU A 91 -12.67 -14.49 8.01
CA GLU A 91 -13.37 -14.07 9.23
C GLU A 91 -14.67 -13.27 8.97
N ASN A 92 -14.96 -12.93 7.70
CA ASN A 92 -16.13 -12.11 7.30
C ASN A 92 -17.22 -12.91 6.59
#